data_AF-A0A4V6MWG3-F1
#
_entry.id   AF-A0A4V6MWG3-F1
#
_cell.length_a   1.000
_cell.length_b   1.000
_cell.length_c   1.000
_cell.angle_alpha   90.00
_cell.angle_beta   90.00
_cell.angle_gamma   90.00
#
_symmetry.space_group_name_H-M   'P 1'
#
loop_
_entity.id
_entity.type
_entity.pdbx_description
1 polymer ?
#
loop_
_entity_poly.entity_id
_entity_poly.type
_entity_poly.pdbx_seq_one_letter_code
_entity_poly.pdbx_strand_id
1 'polypeptide(L)'
;MSQNAANNVAQQGDSGPIPAAIAASPPIVDIIRFLSSASTASFGVISRTTLAVIFTLLAPISLLLTPISYLLSPVFVLVQVLLDVFVFAPYAVTAAIARNVYPIYVLVGVAVICALVVGFTARIITSSILHAIFAPRAKPKAAVKELQPERDAPPPPEPREKSAFRTGVPKTRVRKRVSIKEEREA
;
A
#
# COMPACT_ATOMS: atom_id res chain seq x y z
N MET A 1 39.13 23.50 -11.02
CA MET A 1 39.15 24.81 -10.34
C MET A 1 38.65 25.85 -11.32
N SER A 2 37.79 26.77 -10.89
CA SER A 2 37.11 27.82 -11.69
C SER A 2 35.87 27.40 -12.48
N GLN A 3 34.70 27.46 -11.84
CA GLN A 3 33.39 27.81 -12.42
C GLN A 3 32.33 27.79 -11.29
N ASN A 4 32.27 28.82 -10.45
CA ASN A 4 31.18 28.99 -9.48
C ASN A 4 31.09 30.43 -8.93
N ALA A 5 31.01 31.43 -9.82
CA ALA A 5 31.09 32.84 -9.39
C ALA A 5 30.12 33.83 -10.10
N ALA A 6 29.05 33.38 -10.78
CA ALA A 6 28.31 34.28 -11.69
C ALA A 6 26.77 34.35 -11.54
N ASN A 7 26.14 33.74 -10.53
CA ASN A 7 24.66 33.64 -10.49
C ASN A 7 23.96 34.26 -9.28
N ASN A 8 24.43 35.40 -8.78
CA ASN A 8 23.72 36.15 -7.72
C ASN A 8 23.75 37.67 -7.92
N VAL A 9 23.47 38.11 -9.15
CA VAL A 9 23.22 39.52 -9.44
C VAL A 9 21.95 39.60 -10.28
N ALA A 10 20.83 39.92 -9.63
CA ALA A 10 19.66 40.62 -10.17
C ALA A 10 18.38 40.23 -9.42
N GLN A 11 18.14 40.84 -8.26
CA GLN A 11 16.79 41.25 -7.83
C GLN A 11 16.93 42.46 -6.89
N GLN A 12 17.36 43.58 -7.46
CA GLN A 12 17.21 44.89 -6.83
C GLN A 12 15.95 45.53 -7.42
N GLY A 13 14.82 45.14 -6.84
CA GLY A 13 13.50 45.68 -7.12
C GLY A 13 13.18 46.81 -6.15
N ASP A 14 13.11 48.00 -6.72
CA ASP A 14 12.63 49.27 -6.19
C ASP A 14 11.37 49.16 -5.31
N SER A 15 11.42 49.72 -4.10
CA SER A 15 10.23 50.04 -3.31
C SER A 15 10.52 51.26 -2.44
N GLY A 16 9.88 52.38 -2.77
CA GLY A 16 10.05 53.68 -2.13
C GLY A 16 9.67 53.73 -0.64
N PRO A 17 9.89 54.88 0.02
CA PRO A 17 9.63 55.06 1.44
C PRO A 17 8.13 55.15 1.70
N ILE A 18 7.51 54.01 2.01
CA ILE A 18 6.18 53.98 2.59
C ILE A 18 6.32 54.34 4.07
N PRO A 19 5.54 55.30 4.60
CA PRO A 19 5.62 55.74 5.98
C PRO A 19 5.46 54.56 6.93
N ALA A 20 6.35 54.52 7.93
CA ALA A 20 6.36 53.57 9.03
C ALA A 20 4.99 53.53 9.71
N ALA A 21 4.13 52.63 9.24
CA ALA A 21 3.03 52.11 10.02
C ALA A 21 3.67 51.40 11.21
N ILE A 22 3.50 52.00 12.38
CA ILE A 22 3.68 51.40 13.69
C ILE A 22 2.67 50.24 13.76
N ALA A 23 2.97 49.16 13.05
CA ALA A 23 2.33 47.88 13.22
C ALA A 23 2.88 47.35 14.53
N ALA A 24 2.10 47.53 15.59
CA ALA A 24 2.32 46.91 16.88
C ALA A 24 2.46 45.39 16.69
N SER A 25 3.68 44.92 16.45
CA SER A 25 4.02 43.52 16.52
C SER A 25 3.74 43.08 17.95
N PRO A 26 2.87 42.07 18.18
CA PRO A 26 2.48 41.70 19.51
C PRO A 26 3.73 41.33 20.32
N PRO A 27 3.89 41.83 21.56
CA PRO A 27 5.11 41.65 22.39
C PRO A 27 5.46 40.17 22.65
N ILE A 28 4.55 39.26 22.30
CA ILE A 28 4.72 37.82 22.33
C ILE A 28 5.75 37.33 21.31
N VAL A 29 5.87 37.97 20.14
CA VAL A 29 6.80 37.52 19.08
C VAL A 29 8.25 37.76 19.48
N ASP A 30 8.52 38.86 20.19
CA ASP A 30 9.86 39.17 20.70
C ASP A 30 10.27 38.22 21.83
N ILE A 31 9.33 37.83 22.70
CA ILE A 31 9.60 36.83 23.75
C ILE A 31 9.91 35.47 23.12
N ILE A 32 9.16 35.03 22.11
CA ILE A 32 9.41 33.77 21.40
C ILE A 32 10.75 33.80 20.66
N ARG A 33 11.12 34.95 20.07
CA ARG A 33 12.40 35.12 19.37
C ARG A 33 13.59 35.18 20.32
N PHE A 34 13.41 35.75 21.51
CA PHE A 34 14.41 35.75 22.56
C PHE A 34 14.57 34.36 23.19
N LEU A 35 13.46 33.64 23.42
CA LEU A 35 13.48 32.27 23.94
C LEU A 35 14.13 31.29 22.95
N SER A 36 13.83 31.42 21.66
CA SER A 36 14.45 30.58 20.62
C SER A 36 15.94 30.90 20.43
N SER A 37 16.33 32.17 20.49
CA SER A 37 17.74 32.57 20.42
C SER A 37 18.53 32.11 21.67
N ALA A 38 17.94 32.25 22.86
CA ALA A 38 18.51 31.77 24.12
C ALA A 38 18.58 30.24 24.17
N SER A 39 17.56 29.53 23.67
CA SER A 39 17.52 28.07 23.57
C SER A 39 18.58 27.54 22.59
N THR A 40 18.73 28.17 21.43
CA THR A 40 19.73 27.72 20.44
C THR A 40 21.15 28.01 20.90
N ALA A 41 21.39 29.15 21.57
CA ALA A 41 22.69 29.48 22.15
C ALA A 41 23.05 28.55 23.33
N SER A 42 22.08 28.24 24.20
CA SER A 42 22.30 27.32 25.33
C SER A 42 22.48 25.88 24.87
N PHE A 43 21.70 25.37 23.92
CA PHE A 43 21.95 24.06 23.30
C PHE A 43 23.30 23.99 22.58
N GLY A 44 23.75 25.07 21.95
CA GLY A 44 25.07 25.16 21.33
C GLY A 44 26.21 25.08 22.35
N VAL A 45 26.10 25.79 23.48
CA VAL A 45 27.12 25.76 24.54
C VAL A 45 27.09 24.41 25.27
N ILE A 46 25.91 23.89 25.62
CA ILE A 46 25.75 22.60 26.28
C ILE A 46 26.24 21.46 25.38
N SER A 47 25.89 21.44 24.09
CA SER A 47 26.39 20.39 23.19
C SER A 47 27.91 20.43 23.06
N ARG A 48 28.51 21.62 22.95
CA ARG A 48 29.97 21.78 22.85
C ARG A 48 30.70 21.40 24.14
N THR A 49 30.18 21.79 25.30
CA THR A 49 30.79 21.41 26.60
C THR A 49 30.61 19.92 26.86
N THR A 50 29.45 19.35 26.53
CA THR A 50 29.20 17.91 26.70
C THR A 50 30.10 17.09 25.76
N LEU A 51 30.24 17.49 24.49
CA LEU A 51 31.19 16.88 23.56
C LEU A 51 32.63 17.02 24.05
N ALA A 52 33.03 18.20 24.52
CA ALA A 52 34.37 18.41 25.05
C ALA A 52 34.65 17.53 26.27
N VAL A 53 33.72 17.45 27.23
CA VAL A 53 33.85 16.58 28.42
C VAL A 53 33.90 15.11 28.02
N ILE A 54 33.04 14.67 27.10
CA ILE A 54 33.07 13.30 26.55
C ILE A 54 34.42 13.03 25.90
N PHE A 55 34.91 13.90 25.02
CA PHE A 55 36.21 13.73 24.35
C PHE A 55 37.38 13.76 25.33
N THR A 56 37.30 14.54 26.41
CA THR A 56 38.36 14.63 27.42
C THR A 56 38.39 13.39 28.32
N LEU A 57 37.22 12.82 28.66
CA LEU A 57 37.12 11.53 29.34
C LEU A 57 37.47 10.35 28.42
N LEU A 58 37.13 10.42 27.14
CA LEU A 58 37.46 9.41 26.15
C LEU A 58 38.92 9.50 25.68
N ALA A 59 39.63 10.61 25.88
CA ALA A 59 41.02 10.77 25.45
C ALA A 59 41.97 9.70 26.05
N PRO A 60 42.00 9.47 27.39
CA PRO A 60 42.85 8.42 27.95
C PRO A 60 42.38 7.01 27.57
N ILE A 61 41.07 6.81 27.42
CA ILE A 61 40.45 5.54 27.02
C ILE A 61 40.76 5.24 25.53
N SER A 62 40.77 6.24 24.68
CA SER A 62 41.09 6.13 23.25
C SER A 62 42.56 5.78 23.04
N LEU A 63 43.47 6.27 23.90
CA LEU A 63 44.88 5.91 23.82
C LEU A 63 45.12 4.41 24.05
N LEU A 64 44.30 3.78 24.92
CA LEU A 64 44.31 2.33 25.18
C LEU A 64 43.48 1.54 24.15
N LEU A 65 42.38 2.11 23.66
CA LEU A 65 41.56 1.46 22.63
C LEU A 65 42.25 1.45 21.27
N THR A 66 43.03 2.46 20.89
CA THR A 66 43.68 2.54 19.58
C THR A 66 44.48 1.29 19.19
N PRO A 67 45.40 0.75 20.03
CA PRO A 67 46.11 -0.49 19.70
C PRO A 67 45.19 -1.71 19.68
N ILE A 68 44.20 -1.79 20.58
CA ILE A 68 43.21 -2.88 20.62
C ILE A 68 42.35 -2.87 19.36
N SER A 69 41.91 -1.70 18.91
CA SER A 69 41.18 -1.48 17.67
C SER A 69 42.02 -1.79 16.45
N TYR A 70 43.34 -1.60 16.49
CA TYR A 70 44.25 -2.00 15.41
C TYR A 70 44.35 -3.53 15.32
N LEU A 71 44.40 -4.21 16.47
CA LEU A 71 44.35 -5.68 16.56
C LEU A 71 42.99 -6.25 16.13
N LEU A 72 41.88 -5.58 16.45
CA LEU A 72 40.53 -5.97 16.04
C LEU A 72 40.16 -5.51 14.63
N SER A 73 40.91 -4.59 14.02
CA SER A 73 40.68 -4.06 12.67
C SER A 73 40.46 -5.17 11.62
N PRO A 74 41.31 -6.21 11.51
CA PRO A 74 41.07 -7.29 10.56
C PRO A 74 39.75 -8.04 10.83
N VAL A 75 39.34 -8.18 12.10
CA VAL A 75 38.07 -8.83 12.46
C VAL A 75 36.89 -7.97 12.03
N PHE A 76 36.95 -6.66 12.27
CA PHE A 76 35.90 -5.73 11.81
C PHE A 76 35.78 -5.70 10.29
N VAL A 77 36.91 -5.65 9.57
CA VAL A 77 36.91 -5.70 8.11
C VAL A 77 36.31 -7.02 7.62
N LEU A 78 36.68 -8.14 8.25
CA LEU A 78 36.15 -9.46 7.90
C LEU A 78 34.63 -9.55 8.15
N VAL A 79 34.15 -9.08 9.30
CA VAL A 79 32.72 -9.05 9.62
C VAL A 79 31.98 -8.14 8.64
N GLN A 80 32.54 -6.98 8.31
CA GLN A 80 31.94 -6.04 7.36
C GLN A 80 31.81 -6.67 5.97
N VAL A 81 32.88 -7.32 5.47
CA VAL A 81 32.86 -8.03 4.19
C VAL A 81 31.86 -9.20 4.23
N LEU A 82 31.81 -9.95 5.33
CA LEU A 82 30.81 -11.01 5.50
C LEU A 82 29.39 -10.44 5.47
N LEU A 83 29.11 -9.35 6.18
CA LEU A 83 27.80 -8.72 6.18
C LEU A 83 27.44 -8.19 4.78
N ASP A 84 28.40 -7.60 4.07
CA ASP A 84 28.22 -7.09 2.72
C ASP A 84 27.86 -8.20 1.73
N VAL A 85 28.62 -9.30 1.78
CA VAL A 85 28.41 -10.45 0.89
C VAL A 85 27.17 -11.26 1.27
N PHE A 86 26.93 -11.52 2.55
CA PHE A 86 25.86 -12.40 2.99
C PHE A 86 24.51 -11.71 3.20
N VAL A 87 24.49 -10.40 3.46
CA VAL A 87 23.24 -9.68 3.78
C VAL A 87 22.95 -8.63 2.71
N PHE A 88 23.89 -7.73 2.44
CA PHE A 88 23.62 -6.60 1.56
C PHE A 88 23.52 -7.01 0.09
N ALA A 89 24.42 -7.88 -0.39
CA ALA A 89 24.37 -8.37 -1.77
C ALA A 89 23.08 -9.13 -2.12
N PRO A 90 22.64 -10.17 -1.36
CA PRO A 90 21.39 -10.85 -1.67
C PRO A 90 20.17 -9.95 -1.49
N TYR A 91 20.20 -9.01 -0.54
CA TYR A 91 19.15 -8.01 -0.38
C TYR A 91 19.04 -7.10 -1.62
N ALA A 92 20.16 -6.59 -2.13
CA ALA A 92 20.20 -5.76 -3.33
C ALA A 92 19.70 -6.51 -4.56
N VAL A 93 20.09 -7.79 -4.73
CA VAL A 93 19.61 -8.65 -5.80
C VAL A 93 18.09 -8.85 -5.69
N THR A 94 17.59 -9.15 -4.50
CA THR A 94 16.14 -9.34 -4.27
C THR A 94 15.36 -8.06 -4.55
N ALA A 95 15.88 -6.91 -4.13
CA ALA A 95 15.27 -5.61 -4.41
C ALA A 95 15.27 -5.28 -5.91
N ALA A 96 16.34 -5.60 -6.64
CA ALA A 96 16.41 -5.44 -8.08
C ALA A 96 15.39 -6.33 -8.81
N ILE A 97 15.28 -7.60 -8.40
CA ILE A 97 14.26 -8.51 -8.91
C ILE A 97 12.86 -7.96 -8.61
N ALA A 98 12.58 -7.51 -7.39
CA ALA A 98 11.30 -6.95 -7.02
C ALA A 98 10.90 -5.74 -7.89
N ARG A 99 11.86 -4.87 -8.23
CA ARG A 99 11.63 -3.74 -9.16
C ARG A 99 11.25 -4.21 -10.57
N ASN A 100 11.87 -5.28 -11.07
CA ASN A 100 11.55 -5.85 -12.38
C ASN A 100 10.25 -6.67 -12.39
N VAL A 101 9.90 -7.25 -11.25
CA VAL A 101 8.69 -8.05 -11.07
C VAL A 101 7.45 -7.17 -10.85
N TYR A 102 7.63 -5.96 -10.31
CA TYR A 102 6.56 -4.97 -10.16
C TYR A 102 5.73 -4.71 -11.44
N PRO A 103 6.32 -4.37 -12.60
CA PRO A 103 5.54 -4.15 -13.82
C PRO A 103 4.78 -5.39 -14.30
N ILE A 104 5.32 -6.60 -14.05
CA ILE A 104 4.63 -7.86 -14.40
C ILE A 104 3.39 -8.03 -13.53
N TYR A 105 3.49 -7.81 -12.21
CA TYR A 105 2.33 -7.86 -11.32
C TYR A 105 1.28 -6.82 -11.66
N VAL A 106 1.70 -5.59 -11.99
CA VAL A 106 0.78 -4.52 -12.40
C VAL A 106 0.07 -4.89 -13.69
N LEU A 107 0.78 -5.43 -14.69
CA LEU A 107 0.18 -5.86 -15.95
C LEU A 107 -0.84 -6.97 -15.72
N VAL A 108 -0.50 -8.00 -14.96
CA VAL A 108 -1.41 -9.10 -14.63
C VAL A 108 -2.63 -8.59 -13.86
N GLY A 109 -2.44 -7.71 -12.88
CA GLY A 109 -3.53 -7.10 -12.11
C GLY A 109 -4.49 -6.32 -13.00
N VAL A 110 -3.95 -5.46 -13.88
CA VAL A 110 -4.77 -4.68 -14.84
C VAL A 110 -5.50 -5.61 -15.81
N ALA A 111 -4.84 -6.65 -16.33
CA ALA A 111 -5.46 -7.62 -17.22
C ALA A 111 -6.65 -8.35 -16.55
N VAL A 112 -6.49 -8.77 -15.29
CA VAL A 112 -7.56 -9.43 -14.53
C VAL A 112 -8.73 -8.48 -14.28
N ILE A 113 -8.46 -7.24 -13.88
CA ILE A 113 -9.50 -6.22 -13.67
C ILE A 113 -10.25 -5.95 -14.99
N CYS A 114 -9.53 -5.75 -16.10
CA CYS A 114 -10.13 -5.56 -17.42
C CYS A 114 -10.99 -6.76 -17.83
N ALA A 115 -10.50 -7.99 -17.64
CA ALA A 115 -11.25 -9.20 -17.96
C ALA A 115 -12.54 -9.31 -17.12
N LEU A 116 -12.49 -8.97 -15.83
CA LEU A 116 -13.66 -8.93 -14.97
C LEU A 116 -14.68 -7.88 -15.43
N VAL A 117 -14.23 -6.66 -15.73
CA VAL A 117 -15.11 -5.58 -16.20
C VAL A 117 -15.75 -5.96 -17.53
N VAL A 118 -14.94 -6.38 -18.52
CA VAL A 118 -15.43 -6.77 -19.85
C VAL A 118 -16.38 -7.96 -19.75
N GLY A 119 -16.01 -8.99 -18.98
CA GLY A 119 -16.86 -10.17 -18.78
C GLY A 119 -18.17 -9.84 -18.08
N PHE A 120 -18.15 -8.95 -17.08
CA PHE A 120 -19.35 -8.53 -16.37
C PHE A 120 -20.27 -7.69 -17.27
N THR A 121 -19.71 -6.74 -18.01
CA THR A 121 -20.45 -5.92 -18.98
C THR A 121 -21.08 -6.78 -20.07
N ALA A 122 -20.33 -7.74 -20.63
CA ALA A 122 -20.87 -8.69 -21.60
C ALA A 122 -22.05 -9.50 -21.03
N ARG A 123 -21.95 -9.91 -19.76
CA ARG A 123 -23.03 -10.64 -19.07
C ARG A 123 -24.28 -9.79 -18.83
N ILE A 124 -24.11 -8.52 -18.47
CA ILE A 124 -25.24 -7.57 -18.33
C ILE A 124 -25.90 -7.34 -19.67
N ILE A 125 -25.12 -7.05 -20.72
CA ILE A 125 -25.64 -6.78 -22.06
C ILE A 125 -26.40 -8.00 -22.59
N THR A 126 -25.82 -9.20 -22.47
CA THR A 126 -26.48 -10.44 -22.89
C THR A 126 -27.79 -10.66 -22.14
N SER A 127 -27.79 -10.46 -20.82
CA SER A 127 -29.02 -10.60 -20.01
C SER A 127 -30.06 -9.56 -20.39
N SER A 128 -29.65 -8.32 -20.66
CA SER A 128 -30.53 -7.22 -21.09
C SER A 128 -31.15 -7.50 -22.46
N ILE A 129 -30.34 -7.92 -23.44
CA ILE A 129 -30.81 -8.29 -24.79
C ILE A 129 -31.78 -9.47 -24.71
N LEU A 130 -31.45 -10.51 -23.93
CA LEU A 130 -32.35 -11.65 -23.74
C LEU A 130 -33.68 -11.21 -23.11
N HIS A 131 -33.65 -10.29 -22.14
CA HIS A 131 -34.87 -9.77 -21.53
C HIS A 131 -35.69 -8.88 -22.48
N ALA A 132 -35.03 -8.16 -23.38
CA ALA A 132 -35.68 -7.31 -24.38
C ALA A 132 -36.31 -8.12 -25.51
N ILE A 133 -35.61 -9.15 -26.01
CA ILE A 133 -36.08 -10.01 -27.11
C ILE A 133 -37.10 -11.03 -26.61
N PHE A 134 -36.75 -11.74 -25.53
CA PHE A 134 -37.63 -12.70 -24.88
C PHE A 134 -38.30 -12.02 -23.69
N ALA A 135 -38.94 -10.88 -23.94
CA ALA A 135 -39.82 -10.23 -22.97
C ALA A 135 -40.60 -11.34 -22.28
N PRO A 136 -40.36 -11.59 -20.97
CA PRO A 136 -41.01 -12.69 -20.29
C PRO A 136 -42.48 -12.44 -20.53
N ARG A 137 -43.14 -13.29 -21.33
CA ARG A 137 -44.61 -13.30 -21.37
C ARG A 137 -44.96 -13.37 -19.91
N ALA A 138 -45.42 -12.25 -19.35
CA ALA A 138 -45.75 -12.16 -17.97
C ALA A 138 -46.71 -13.33 -17.79
N LYS A 139 -46.24 -14.42 -17.18
CA LYS A 139 -47.14 -15.49 -16.78
C LYS A 139 -48.12 -14.68 -15.95
N PRO A 140 -49.38 -14.51 -16.41
CA PRO A 140 -50.33 -13.73 -15.67
C PRO A 140 -50.20 -14.29 -14.28
N LYS A 141 -49.77 -13.46 -13.31
CA LYS A 141 -49.83 -13.83 -11.91
C LYS A 141 -51.28 -14.22 -11.79
N ALA A 142 -51.54 -15.54 -11.82
CA ALA A 142 -52.86 -16.07 -11.62
C ALA A 142 -53.20 -15.43 -10.30
N ALA A 143 -54.12 -14.48 -10.37
CA ALA A 143 -54.80 -13.97 -9.21
C ALA A 143 -55.47 -15.21 -8.66
N VAL A 144 -54.72 -15.96 -7.84
CA VAL A 144 -55.27 -16.81 -6.82
C VAL A 144 -55.97 -15.79 -5.94
N LYS A 145 -57.21 -15.50 -6.34
CA LYS A 145 -58.30 -15.22 -5.43
C LYS A 145 -58.09 -16.18 -4.27
N GLU A 146 -57.50 -15.67 -3.20
CA GLU A 146 -58.23 -15.45 -1.96
C GLU A 146 -59.68 -15.94 -2.06
N LEU A 147 -59.83 -17.26 -1.99
CA LEU A 147 -60.97 -17.91 -1.39
C LEU A 147 -60.40 -18.75 -0.24
N GLN A 148 -60.28 -18.09 0.91
CA GLN A 148 -60.58 -18.72 2.19
C GLN A 148 -61.94 -19.45 2.08
N PRO A 149 -62.18 -20.57 2.79
CA PRO A 149 -62.19 -20.53 4.25
C PRO A 149 -61.69 -21.79 4.99
N GLU A 150 -61.16 -21.54 6.18
CA GLU A 150 -61.54 -22.22 7.43
C GLU A 150 -61.72 -23.74 7.41
N ARG A 151 -60.72 -24.45 7.95
CA ARG A 151 -61.01 -25.65 8.74
C ARG A 151 -60.00 -25.81 9.86
N ASP A 152 -60.46 -25.48 11.05
CA ASP A 152 -59.82 -25.71 12.34
C ASP A 152 -59.30 -27.13 12.50
N ALA A 153 -58.01 -27.26 12.83
CA ALA A 153 -57.50 -28.36 13.64
C ALA A 153 -56.19 -27.92 14.35
N PRO A 154 -56.08 -28.08 15.69
CA PRO A 154 -54.88 -27.75 16.45
C PRO A 154 -53.75 -28.81 16.32
N PRO A 155 -52.50 -28.47 16.70
CA PRO A 155 -51.26 -29.13 16.23
C PRO A 155 -50.72 -30.24 17.18
N PRO A 156 -49.88 -31.17 16.66
CA PRO A 156 -48.86 -31.87 17.45
C PRO A 156 -47.42 -31.38 17.12
N PRO A 157 -46.47 -31.46 18.08
CA PRO A 157 -45.20 -30.74 18.07
C PRO A 157 -44.05 -31.35 17.23
N GLU A 158 -43.08 -30.48 16.96
CA GLU A 158 -41.84 -30.60 16.16
C GLU A 158 -40.97 -31.85 16.44
N PRO A 159 -40.07 -32.18 15.50
CA PRO A 159 -38.66 -31.95 15.82
C PRO A 159 -37.89 -31.20 14.72
N ARG A 160 -37.16 -30.18 15.21
CA ARG A 160 -36.05 -29.49 14.55
C ARG A 160 -35.08 -30.47 13.90
N GLU A 161 -34.76 -30.27 12.62
CA GLU A 161 -33.42 -30.60 12.13
C GLU A 161 -32.95 -29.77 10.92
N LYS A 162 -32.02 -28.87 11.24
CA LYS A 162 -30.80 -28.51 10.50
C LYS A 162 -30.93 -28.12 9.02
N SER A 163 -30.89 -26.80 8.85
CA SER A 163 -30.12 -26.08 7.84
C SER A 163 -29.08 -26.92 7.06
N ALA A 164 -29.43 -27.31 5.83
CA ALA A 164 -28.46 -27.68 4.83
C ALA A 164 -28.31 -26.50 3.85
N PHE A 165 -27.29 -25.70 4.11
CA PHE A 165 -26.66 -24.79 3.17
C PHE A 165 -26.42 -25.51 1.84
N ARG A 166 -27.31 -25.29 0.87
CA ARG A 166 -27.20 -25.86 -0.47
C ARG A 166 -26.23 -25.00 -1.28
N THR A 167 -24.94 -25.29 -1.13
CA THR A 167 -23.92 -24.89 -2.10
C THR A 167 -24.29 -25.50 -3.45
N GLY A 168 -24.65 -24.63 -4.39
CA GLY A 168 -24.93 -25.01 -5.77
C GLY A 168 -23.69 -25.56 -6.45
N VAL A 169 -23.54 -26.88 -6.49
CA VAL A 169 -22.62 -27.54 -7.41
C VAL A 169 -23.26 -27.51 -8.80
N PRO A 170 -22.60 -26.96 -9.83
CA PRO A 170 -23.13 -26.97 -11.18
C PRO A 170 -23.18 -28.42 -11.68
N LYS A 171 -24.39 -28.89 -12.01
CA LYS A 171 -24.61 -30.11 -12.78
C LYS A 171 -23.85 -29.99 -14.11
N THR A 172 -22.65 -30.54 -14.17
CA THR A 172 -21.94 -30.82 -15.42
C THR A 172 -22.79 -31.79 -16.21
N ARG A 173 -23.46 -31.24 -17.23
CA ARG A 173 -24.19 -31.97 -18.26
C ARG A 173 -23.23 -33.02 -18.84
N VAL A 174 -23.45 -34.27 -18.47
CA VAL A 174 -22.82 -35.44 -19.08
C VAL A 174 -23.09 -35.35 -20.59
N ARG A 175 -22.06 -34.99 -21.36
CA ARG A 175 -22.10 -35.11 -22.82
C ARG A 175 -22.26 -36.59 -23.13
N LYS A 176 -23.43 -36.94 -23.65
CA LYS A 176 -23.73 -38.22 -24.29
C LYS A 176 -22.65 -38.43 -25.36
N ARG A 177 -21.67 -39.30 -25.09
CA ARG A 177 -20.71 -39.75 -26.10
C ARG A 177 -21.52 -40.50 -27.14
N VAL A 178 -21.72 -39.86 -28.29
CA VAL A 178 -22.22 -40.52 -29.49
C VAL A 178 -21.10 -41.46 -29.91
N SER A 179 -21.31 -42.76 -29.66
CA SER A 179 -20.50 -43.82 -30.23
C SER A 179 -20.65 -43.74 -31.74
N ILE A 180 -19.64 -43.20 -32.42
CA ILE A 180 -19.48 -43.37 -33.86
C ILE A 180 -19.08 -44.84 -34.03
N LYS A 181 -20.07 -45.65 -34.40
CA LYS A 181 -19.88 -47.02 -34.85
C LYS A 181 -19.17 -46.91 -36.21
N GLU A 182 -17.85 -47.03 -36.19
CA GLU A 182 -17.05 -47.31 -37.39
C GLU A 182 -17.52 -48.66 -37.94
N GLU A 183 -18.33 -48.63 -38.99
CA GLU A 183 -18.54 -49.80 -39.82
C GLU A 183 -17.33 -49.92 -40.75
N ARG A 184 -16.43 -50.81 -40.33
CA ARG A 184 -15.29 -51.30 -41.09
C ARG A 184 -15.72 -52.58 -41.81
N GLU A 185 -15.67 -52.51 -43.14
CA GLU A 185 -15.40 -53.61 -44.09
C GLU A 185 -16.39 -54.80 -44.15
N ALA A 186 -17.14 -54.89 -45.26
CA ALA A 186 -17.13 -56.05 -46.18
C ALA A 186 -17.88 -55.69 -47.48
#